data_AF-A0A7V8U7V8-F1
#
_entry.id   AF-A0A7V8U7V8-F1
#
_cell.length_a   1.000
_cell.length_b   1.000
_cell.length_c   1.000
_cell.angle_alpha   90.00
_cell.angle_beta   90.00
_cell.angle_gamma   90.00
#
_symmetry.space_group_name_H-M   'P 1'
#
loop_
_entity.id
_entity.type
_entity.pdbx_description
1 polymer ?
#
loop_
_entity_poly.entity_id
_entity_poly.type
_entity_poly.pdbx_seq_one_letter_code
_entity_poly.pdbx_strand_id
1 'polypeptide(L)' 'MRAIYLSLAILSLAATALIWAFIAGWAGKVVFAPDMELLASGEALSWLAFMVLMYGPIAFAACLLFLAWRKSP' A
#
# COMPACT_ATOMS: atom_id res chain seq x y z
N MET A 1 -17.68 -8.03 15.53
CA MET A 1 -16.91 -8.43 14.33
C MET A 1 -16.78 -7.30 13.30
N ARG A 2 -17.87 -6.68 12.83
CA ARG A 2 -17.81 -5.56 11.86
C ARG A 2 -16.87 -4.41 12.27
N ALA A 3 -16.97 -3.94 13.52
CA ALA A 3 -16.10 -2.89 14.04
C ALA A 3 -14.60 -3.23 13.96
N ILE A 4 -14.22 -4.49 14.19
CA ILE A 4 -12.82 -4.95 14.11
C ILE A 4 -12.31 -4.83 12.67
N TYR A 5 -13.10 -5.26 11.67
CA TYR A 5 -12.71 -5.13 10.27
C TYR A 5 -12.60 -3.67 9.82
N LEU A 6 -13.49 -2.80 10.30
CA LEU A 6 -13.40 -1.36 10.03
C LEU A 6 -12.13 -0.74 10.65
N SER A 7 -11.83 -1.05 11.91
CA SER A 7 -10.61 -0.56 12.56
C SER A 7 -9.35 -1.04 11.85
N LEU A 8 -9.30 -2.31 11.44
CA LEU A 8 -8.18 -2.85 10.66
C LEU A 8 -8.05 -2.18 9.28
N ALA A 9 -9.17 -1.88 8.60
CA ALA A 9 -9.15 -1.19 7.33
C ALA A 9 -8.60 0.24 7.48
N ILE A 10 -9.02 0.97 8.51
CA ILE A 10 -8.52 2.31 8.83
C ILE A 10 -7.02 2.27 9.14
N LEU A 11 -6.57 1.33 9.97
CA LEU A 11 -5.15 1.15 10.28
C LEU A 11 -4.32 0.84 9.04
N SER A 12 -4.82 -0.03 8.14
CA SER A 12 -4.17 -0.35 6.87
C SER A 12 -4.04 0.88 5.96
N LEU A 13 -5.10 1.68 5.85
CA LEU A 13 -5.08 2.92 5.05
C LEU A 13 -4.15 3.97 5.65
N ALA A 14 -4.13 4.13 6.98
CA ALA A 14 -3.21 5.03 7.67
C ALA A 14 -1.75 4.61 7.45
N ALA A 15 -1.43 3.31 7.57
CA ALA A 15 -0.11 2.79 7.26
C ALA A 15 0.28 3.03 5.80
N THR A 16 -0.66 2.87 4.87
CA THR A 16 -0.45 3.18 3.44
C THR A 16 -0.08 4.65 3.26
N ALA A 17 -0.86 5.56 3.83
CA ALA A 17 -0.61 6.99 3.75
C ALA A 17 0.74 7.38 4.34
N LEU A 18 1.16 6.77 5.46
CA LEU A 18 2.48 6.99 6.07
C LEU A 18 3.61 6.49 5.17
N ILE A 19 3.48 5.31 4.56
CA ILE A 19 4.48 4.78 3.62
C ILE A 19 4.58 5.70 2.40
N TRP A 20 3.46 6.13 1.84
CA TRP A 20 3.43 7.05 0.70
C TRP A 20 4.01 8.42 1.05
N ALA A 21 3.70 8.97 2.24
CA ALA A 21 4.27 10.22 2.72
C ALA A 21 5.79 10.11 2.96
N PHE A 22 6.25 8.96 3.49
CA PHE A 22 7.67 8.68 3.62
C PHE A 22 8.35 8.60 2.26
N ILE A 23 7.80 7.84 1.31
CA ILE A 23 8.32 7.73 -0.06
C ILE A 23 8.31 9.10 -0.76
N ALA A 24 7.23 9.88 -0.66
CA ALA A 24 7.12 11.20 -1.26
C ALA A 24 8.07 12.23 -0.61
N GLY A 25 8.25 12.16 0.71
CA GLY A 25 9.22 12.99 1.44
C GLY A 25 10.67 12.62 1.13
N TRP A 26 10.95 11.35 0.87
CA TRP A 26 12.23 10.86 0.34
C TRP A 26 12.42 11.30 -1.12
N ALA A 27 11.37 11.21 -1.93
CA ALA A 27 11.31 11.65 -3.32
C ALA A 27 11.52 13.16 -3.50
N GLY A 28 11.06 13.97 -2.54
CA GLY A 28 11.30 15.41 -2.49
C GLY A 28 12.77 15.78 -2.23
N LYS A 29 13.61 14.84 -1.79
CA LYS A 29 15.06 14.99 -1.64
C LYS A 29 15.87 14.24 -2.71
N VAL A 30 15.29 13.20 -3.31
CA VAL A 30 15.90 12.41 -4.40
C VAL A 30 14.81 12.17 -5.44
N VAL A 31 14.87 12.89 -6.55
CA VAL A 31 13.90 12.85 -7.66
C VAL A 31 13.51 11.41 -7.99
N PHE A 32 12.29 10.99 -7.62
CA PHE A 32 11.68 9.74 -8.06
C PHE A 32 11.23 9.90 -9.53
N ALA A 33 12.18 9.85 -10.45
CA ALA A 33 11.91 9.02 -11.61
C ALA A 33 12.05 7.58 -11.11
N PRO A 34 11.15 6.64 -11.44
CA PRO A 34 11.50 5.23 -11.28
C PRO A 34 12.81 5.08 -12.05
N ASP A 35 13.88 4.68 -11.35
CA ASP A 35 15.18 4.55 -11.98
C ASP A 35 15.03 3.51 -13.09
N MET A 36 14.94 3.99 -14.32
CA MET A 36 14.67 3.17 -15.50
C MET A 36 15.80 2.16 -15.69
N GLU A 37 16.99 2.43 -15.12
CA GLU A 37 18.09 1.48 -15.08
C GLU A 37 17.84 0.32 -14.11
N LEU A 38 17.19 0.58 -12.96
CA LEU A 38 16.79 -0.47 -12.01
C LEU A 38 15.59 -1.30 -12.52
N LEU A 39 14.73 -0.68 -13.34
CA LEU A 39 13.70 -1.39 -14.11
C LEU A 39 14.30 -2.22 -15.26
N ALA A 40 15.40 -1.76 -15.87
CA ALA A 40 16.09 -2.44 -16.95
C ALA A 40 17.01 -3.58 -16.47
N SER A 41 17.47 -3.56 -15.22
CA SER A 41 18.35 -4.58 -14.64
C SER A 41 17.66 -5.94 -14.39
N GLY A 42 16.34 -6.01 -14.52
CA GLY A 42 15.59 -7.27 -14.50
C GLY A 42 15.34 -7.86 -13.11
N GLU A 43 15.51 -7.11 -12.03
CA GLU A 43 15.13 -7.54 -10.69
C GLU A 43 13.60 -7.53 -10.51
N ALA A 44 12.89 -8.44 -11.18
CA ALA A 44 11.43 -8.57 -11.08
C ALA A 44 10.92 -8.68 -9.62
N LEU A 45 11.76 -9.19 -8.71
CA LEU A 45 11.52 -9.30 -7.28
C LEU A 45 11.43 -7.95 -6.57
N SER A 46 12.30 -6.99 -6.91
CA SER A 46 12.27 -5.65 -6.29
C SER A 46 11.07 -4.83 -6.81
N TRP A 47 10.71 -5.02 -8.08
CA TRP A 47 9.51 -4.42 -8.66
C TRP A 47 8.22 -4.99 -8.05
N LEU A 48 8.12 -6.33 -7.92
CA LEU A 48 7.00 -6.97 -7.24
C LEU A 48 6.89 -6.54 -5.77
N ALA A 49 8.02 -6.48 -5.05
CA ALA A 49 8.04 -6.00 -3.67
C ALA A 49 7.56 -4.55 -3.57
N PHE A 50 7.97 -3.68 -4.50
CA PHE A 50 7.52 -2.30 -4.56
C PHE A 50 6.01 -2.19 -4.86
N MET A 51 5.52 -2.96 -5.83
CA MET A 51 4.09 -3.02 -6.16
C MET A 51 3.25 -3.55 -4.99
N VAL A 52 3.71 -4.60 -4.31
CA VAL A 52 3.05 -5.15 -3.12
C VAL A 52 3.05 -4.12 -1.98
N LEU A 53 4.15 -3.39 -1.78
CA LEU A 53 4.24 -2.34 -0.76
C LEU A 53 3.29 -1.17 -1.06
N MET A 54 3.20 -0.75 -2.34
CA MET A 54 2.37 0.38 -2.75
C MET A 54 0.87 0.06 -2.76
N TYR A 55 0.49 -1.11 -3.26
CA TYR A 55 -0.92 -1.45 -3.55
C TYR A 55 -1.49 -2.56 -2.67
N GLY A 56 -0.66 -3.42 -2.08
CA GLY A 56 -1.10 -4.53 -1.21
C GLY A 56 -1.94 -4.06 -0.01
N PRO A 57 -1.52 -3.02 0.74
CA PRO A 57 -2.32 -2.46 1.83
C PRO A 57 -3.69 -1.91 1.41
N ILE A 58 -3.81 -1.38 0.18
CA ILE A 58 -5.07 -0.87 -0.38
C ILE A 58 -6.00 -2.05 -0.69
N ALA A 59 -5.49 -3.09 -1.36
CA ALA A 59 -6.25 -4.31 -1.63
C ALA A 59 -6.71 -5.00 -0.34
N PHE A 60 -5.85 -5.02 0.67
CA PHE A 60 -6.20 -5.56 2.00
C PHE A 60 -7.30 -4.75 2.68
N ALA A 61 -7.23 -3.42 2.67
CA ALA A 61 -8.28 -2.56 3.19
C ALA A 61 -9.62 -2.78 2.47
N ALA A 62 -9.62 -2.92 1.14
CA ALA A 62 -10.82 -3.21 0.36
C ALA A 62 -11.47 -4.56 0.77
N CYS A 63 -10.66 -5.61 0.96
CA CYS A 63 -11.15 -6.90 1.47
C CYS A 63 -11.76 -6.79 2.87
N LEU A 64 -11.15 -6.02 3.77
CA LEU A 64 -11.69 -5.79 5.12
C LEU A 64 -13.00 -5.01 5.10
N LEU A 65 -13.12 -3.99 4.24
CA LEU A 65 -14.36 -3.24 4.05
C LEU A 65 -15.47 -4.14 3.50
N PHE A 66 -15.16 -5.02 2.54
CA PHE A 66 -16.11 -6.00 2.03
C PHE A 66 -16.59 -6.97 3.11
N LEU A 67 -15.68 -7.50 3.93
CA LEU A 67 -16.02 -8.36 5.07
C LEU A 67 -16.84 -7.62 6.14
N ALA A 68 -16.55 -6.34 6.38
CA ALA A 68 -17.32 -5.49 7.26
C ALA A 68 -18.75 -5.29 6.75
N TRP A 69 -18.92 -5.05 5.44
CA TRP A 69 -20.21 -4.88 4.79
C TRP A 69 -21.04 -6.16 4.84
N ARG A 70 -20.46 -7.32 4.52
CA ARG A 70 -21.14 -8.63 4.56
C ARG A 70 -21.60 -9.03 5.97
N LYS A 71 -21.06 -8.41 7.02
CA LYS A 71 -21.47 -8.59 8.42
C LYS A 71 -22.29 -7.42 8.95
N SER A 72 -22.80 -6.54 8.09
CA SER A 72 -23.83 -5.59 8.49
C SER A 72 -25.12 -6.38 8.78
N PRO A 73 -25.82 -6.10 9.90
CA PRO A 73 -27.17 -6.60 10.11
C PRO A 73 -28.12 -6.08 9.02
#